data_AF-A0A1H7A6Z1-F1
#
_entry.id   AF-A0A1H7A6Z1-F1
#
_cell.length_a   1.000
_cell.length_b   1.000
_cell.length_c   1.000
_cell.angle_alpha   90.00
_cell.angle_beta   90.00
_cell.angle_gamma   90.00
#
_symmetry.space_group_name_H-M   'P 1'
#
loop_
_entity.id
_entity.type
_entity.pdbx_description
1 polymer ?
#
loop_
_entity_poly.entity_id
_entity_poly.type
_entity_poly.pdbx_seq_one_letter_code
_entity_poly.pdbx_strand_id
1 'polypeptide(L)'
;MKIKDIIGVLGLLLITWSASAQVVSKDSINMLKDQKQVIELSKRLNERKLELAKLENQVPQKTEEVANTAENAQKSAEENKKAAEKLGDDPQDKKHARRASKSAGSAHRDAKRARRAQQNLEKLNKNIESLKKKIADDESKLASLQGS
;
A
#
# COMPACT_ATOMS: atom_id res chain seq x y z
N MET A 1 -15.10 45.85 -64.10
CA MET A 1 -14.07 44.80 -64.13
C MET A 1 -14.59 43.66 -64.98
N LYS A 2 -13.83 43.23 -65.98
CA LYS A 2 -14.27 42.20 -66.91
C LYS A 2 -14.32 40.87 -66.15
N ILE A 3 -15.18 39.94 -66.55
CA ILE A 3 -15.31 38.61 -65.94
C ILE A 3 -13.92 37.91 -65.80
N LYS A 4 -12.99 38.22 -66.70
CA LYS A 4 -11.58 37.78 -66.68
C LYS A 4 -10.79 38.26 -65.46
N ASP A 5 -11.08 39.44 -64.92
CA ASP A 5 -10.38 40.02 -63.77
C ASP A 5 -10.88 39.40 -62.44
N ILE A 6 -12.14 38.95 -62.40
CA ILE A 6 -12.74 38.27 -61.24
C ILE A 6 -12.21 36.84 -61.12
N ILE A 7 -12.00 36.15 -62.25
CA ILE A 7 -11.45 34.78 -62.30
C ILE A 7 -10.00 34.75 -61.79
N GLY A 8 -9.20 35.79 -62.06
CA GLY A 8 -7.83 35.91 -61.56
C GLY A 8 -7.74 36.07 -60.03
N VAL A 9 -8.68 36.80 -59.43
CA VAL A 9 -8.74 37.00 -57.96
C VAL A 9 -9.29 35.76 -57.25
N LEU A 10 -10.23 35.03 -57.87
CA LEU A 10 -10.75 33.77 -57.32
C LEU A 10 -9.71 32.65 -57.34
N GLY A 11 -8.82 32.64 -58.34
CA GLY A 11 -7.73 31.64 -58.46
C GLY A 11 -6.63 31.83 -57.41
N LEU A 12 -6.33 33.07 -56.99
CA LEU A 12 -5.30 33.35 -55.99
C LEU A 12 -5.77 33.03 -54.55
N LEU A 13 -7.08 33.01 -54.32
CA LEU A 13 -7.71 32.69 -53.02
C LEU A 13 -7.78 31.18 -52.73
N LEU A 14 -7.57 30.32 -53.74
CA LEU A 14 -7.63 28.86 -53.60
C LEU A 14 -6.27 28.22 -53.25
N ILE A 15 -5.17 28.97 -53.32
CA ILE A 15 -3.81 28.45 -53.02
C ILE A 15 -3.50 28.53 -51.51
N THR A 16 -4.23 29.36 -50.75
CA THR A 16 -4.12 29.41 -49.28
C THR A 16 -4.84 28.27 -48.57
N TRP A 17 -5.52 27.39 -49.32
CA TRP A 17 -6.16 26.17 -48.86
C TRP A 17 -5.33 24.91 -49.12
N SER A 18 -4.00 25.05 -49.21
CA SER A 18 -3.10 23.95 -48.91
C SER A 18 -3.20 23.68 -47.41
N ALA A 19 -4.26 22.97 -47.05
CA ALA A 19 -4.45 22.35 -45.76
C ALA A 19 -3.11 21.78 -45.33
N SER A 20 -2.60 22.27 -44.22
CA SER A 20 -1.63 21.58 -43.40
C SER A 20 -2.29 20.26 -42.98
N ALA A 21 -2.33 19.28 -43.89
CA ALA A 21 -2.35 17.88 -43.53
C ALA A 21 -1.03 17.66 -42.83
N GLN A 22 -0.98 18.06 -41.56
CA GLN A 22 0.04 17.65 -40.63
C GLN A 22 -0.10 16.14 -40.60
N VAL A 23 0.69 15.48 -41.44
CA VAL A 23 0.84 14.05 -41.44
C VAL A 23 1.30 13.74 -40.03
N VAL A 24 0.38 13.26 -39.20
CA VAL A 24 0.72 12.78 -37.87
C VAL A 24 1.63 11.60 -38.14
N SER A 25 2.95 11.84 -38.03
CA SER A 25 3.91 10.80 -38.34
C SER A 25 3.66 9.66 -37.36
N LYS A 26 3.90 8.42 -37.79
CA LYS A 26 3.82 7.26 -36.89
C LYS A 26 4.68 7.49 -35.64
N ASP A 27 5.77 8.24 -35.79
CA ASP A 27 6.66 8.66 -34.72
C ASP A 27 5.98 9.60 -33.71
N SER A 28 5.18 10.58 -34.16
CA SER A 28 4.40 11.43 -33.26
C SER A 28 3.36 10.64 -32.44
N ILE A 29 2.72 9.63 -33.05
CA ILE A 29 1.76 8.75 -32.37
C ILE A 29 2.47 7.85 -31.34
N ASN A 30 3.65 7.32 -31.68
CA ASN A 30 4.43 6.49 -30.76
C ASN A 30 4.95 7.32 -29.58
N MET A 31 5.47 8.53 -29.83
CA MET A 31 5.88 9.45 -28.77
C MET A 31 4.72 9.78 -27.80
N LEU A 32 3.52 10.03 -28.33
CA LEU A 32 2.33 10.28 -27.50
C LEU A 32 1.93 9.04 -26.66
N LYS A 33 2.12 7.82 -27.20
CA LYS A 33 1.90 6.58 -26.45
C LYS A 33 2.93 6.40 -25.33
N ASP A 34 4.19 6.70 -25.59
CA ASP A 34 5.26 6.60 -24.60
C ASP A 34 5.06 7.63 -23.48
N GLN A 35 4.70 8.88 -23.82
CA GLN A 35 4.30 9.90 -22.86
C GLN A 35 3.11 9.44 -22.00
N LYS A 36 2.10 8.82 -22.61
CA LYS A 36 0.96 8.26 -21.87
C LYS A 36 1.41 7.17 -20.90
N GLN A 37 2.27 6.25 -21.33
CA GLN A 37 2.79 5.19 -20.46
C GLN A 37 3.61 5.74 -19.28
N VAL A 38 4.44 6.76 -19.52
CA VAL A 38 5.21 7.43 -18.47
C VAL A 38 4.27 8.11 -17.46
N ILE A 39 3.21 8.78 -17.91
CA ILE A 39 2.21 9.40 -17.03
C ILE A 39 1.48 8.34 -16.20
N GLU A 40 1.04 7.24 -16.81
CA GLU A 40 0.36 6.14 -16.11
C GLU A 40 1.25 5.48 -15.06
N LEU A 41 2.52 5.23 -15.38
CA LEU A 41 3.51 4.70 -14.43
C LEU A 41 3.79 5.69 -13.30
N SER A 42 3.97 6.98 -13.61
CA SER A 42 4.19 8.03 -12.61
C SER A 42 3.01 8.14 -11.65
N LYS A 43 1.78 8.06 -12.16
CA LYS A 43 0.56 8.04 -11.34
C LYS A 43 0.55 6.85 -10.40
N ARG A 44 0.78 5.64 -10.93
CA ARG A 44 0.82 4.40 -10.13
C ARG A 44 1.90 4.45 -9.06
N LEU A 45 3.08 4.98 -9.40
CA LEU A 45 4.19 5.14 -8.47
C LEU A 45 3.83 6.10 -7.33
N ASN A 46 3.18 7.23 -7.62
CA ASN A 46 2.69 8.15 -6.60
C ASN A 46 1.62 7.50 -5.70
N GLU A 47 0.66 6.76 -6.28
CA GLU A 47 -0.34 6.01 -5.51
C GLU A 47 0.31 5.00 -4.56
N ARG A 48 1.31 4.24 -5.05
CA ARG A 48 2.07 3.28 -4.24
C ARG A 48 2.91 3.96 -3.16
N LYS A 49 3.55 5.10 -3.43
CA LYS A 49 4.29 5.87 -2.40
C LYS A 49 3.36 6.41 -1.33
N LEU A 50 2.15 6.84 -1.72
CA LEU A 50 1.13 7.29 -0.78
C LEU A 50 0.60 6.13 0.08
N GLU A 51 0.36 4.96 -0.51
CA GLU A 51 0.01 3.75 0.22
C GLU A 51 1.13 3.31 1.17
N LEU A 52 2.39 3.40 0.74
CA LEU A 52 3.55 3.12 1.58
C LEU A 52 3.58 4.01 2.81
N ALA A 53 3.44 5.33 2.63
CA ALA A 53 3.38 6.27 3.74
C ALA A 53 2.22 5.96 4.71
N LYS A 54 1.05 5.57 4.19
CA LYS A 54 -0.08 5.14 5.03
C LYS A 54 0.25 3.91 5.86
N LEU A 55 0.88 2.89 5.26
CA LEU A 55 1.25 1.66 5.96
C LEU A 55 2.36 1.92 6.99
N GLU A 56 3.37 2.73 6.65
CA GLU A 56 4.44 3.12 7.56
C GLU A 56 3.89 3.90 8.77
N ASN A 57 2.89 4.77 8.56
CA ASN A 57 2.19 5.45 9.65
C ASN A 57 1.39 4.52 10.58
N GLN A 58 1.04 3.31 10.13
CA GLN A 58 0.37 2.31 10.97
C GLN A 58 1.35 1.47 11.81
N VAL A 59 2.64 1.45 11.46
CA VAL A 59 3.66 0.66 12.16
C VAL A 59 3.78 1.04 13.64
N PRO A 60 3.85 2.32 14.03
CA PRO A 60 3.92 2.70 15.44
C PRO A 60 2.74 2.19 16.24
N GLN A 61 1.51 2.39 15.73
CA GLN A 61 0.28 1.94 16.39
C GLN A 61 0.25 0.42 16.56
N LYS A 62 0.65 -0.34 15.54
CA LYS A 62 0.68 -1.80 15.61
C LYS A 62 1.80 -2.33 16.51
N THR A 63 2.93 -1.62 16.57
CA THR A 63 4.04 -1.94 17.48
C THR A 63 3.61 -1.72 18.93
N GLU A 64 2.91 -0.62 19.21
CA GLU A 64 2.34 -0.35 20.53
C GLU A 64 1.29 -1.40 20.92
N GLU A 65 0.40 -1.78 20.00
CA GLU A 65 -0.58 -2.85 20.22
C GLU A 65 0.10 -4.18 20.60
N VAL A 66 1.20 -4.53 19.93
CA VAL A 66 2.01 -5.70 20.27
C VAL A 66 2.60 -5.58 21.67
N ALA A 67 3.22 -4.45 22.01
CA ALA A 67 3.82 -4.23 23.32
C ALA A 67 2.77 -4.35 24.44
N ASN A 68 1.64 -3.67 24.30
CA ASN A 68 0.55 -3.68 25.27
C ASN A 68 -0.07 -5.07 25.43
N THR A 69 -0.28 -5.79 24.33
CA THR A 69 -0.84 -7.15 24.39
C THR A 69 0.16 -8.16 24.96
N ALA A 70 1.45 -8.01 24.70
CA ALA A 70 2.50 -8.82 25.30
C ALA A 70 2.60 -8.59 26.82
N GLU A 71 2.57 -7.33 27.28
CA GLU A 71 2.58 -7.00 28.70
C GLU A 71 1.36 -7.60 29.43
N ASN A 72 0.17 -7.46 28.85
CA ASN A 72 -1.05 -8.05 29.42
C ASN A 72 -0.98 -9.59 29.45
N ALA A 73 -0.45 -10.22 28.40
CA ALA A 73 -0.26 -11.66 28.38
C ALA A 73 0.73 -12.12 29.47
N GLN A 74 1.81 -11.37 29.71
CA GLN A 74 2.77 -11.64 30.78
C GLN A 74 2.12 -11.52 32.16
N LYS A 75 1.37 -10.45 32.42
CA LYS A 75 0.64 -10.25 33.68
C LYS A 75 -0.35 -11.39 33.93
N SER A 76 -1.16 -11.74 32.93
CA SER A 76 -2.13 -12.83 33.04
C SER A 76 -1.45 -14.20 33.24
N ALA A 77 -0.28 -14.44 32.62
CA ALA A 77 0.49 -15.66 32.83
C ALA A 77 1.04 -15.76 34.26
N GLU A 78 1.55 -14.66 34.81
CA GLU A 78 2.04 -14.59 36.19
C GLU A 78 0.92 -14.79 37.21
N GLU A 79 -0.25 -14.19 36.98
CA GLU A 79 -1.44 -14.44 37.80
C GLU A 79 -1.87 -15.91 37.76
N ASN A 80 -1.83 -16.53 36.57
CA ASN A 80 -2.16 -17.94 36.42
C ASN A 80 -1.18 -18.83 37.17
N LYS A 81 0.11 -18.51 37.10
CA LYS A 81 1.15 -19.21 37.87
C LYS A 81 0.86 -19.13 39.37
N LYS A 82 0.63 -17.93 39.91
CA LYS A 82 0.29 -17.73 41.34
C LYS A 82 -1.00 -18.46 41.75
N ALA A 83 -2.01 -18.49 40.88
CA ALA A 83 -3.25 -19.20 41.17
C ALA A 83 -3.07 -20.72 41.13
N ALA A 84 -2.23 -21.23 40.22
CA ALA A 84 -1.88 -22.63 40.13
C ALA A 84 -1.02 -23.10 41.32
N GLU A 85 -0.05 -22.30 41.75
CA GLU A 85 0.76 -22.56 42.95
C GLU A 85 -0.13 -22.73 44.18
N LYS A 86 -1.07 -21.79 44.42
CA LYS A 86 -2.02 -21.88 45.53
C LYS A 86 -2.96 -23.09 45.47
N LEU A 87 -3.30 -23.55 44.26
CA LEU A 87 -4.05 -24.79 44.10
C LEU A 87 -3.16 -26.02 44.33
N GLY A 88 -1.86 -25.94 44.03
CA GLY A 88 -0.91 -27.00 44.35
C GLY A 88 -0.76 -27.21 45.86
N ASP A 89 -0.79 -26.12 46.64
CA ASP A 89 -0.71 -26.16 48.10
C ASP A 89 -1.96 -26.78 48.76
N ASP A 90 -3.16 -26.50 48.22
CA ASP A 90 -4.42 -27.11 48.64
C ASP A 90 -5.25 -27.59 47.43
N PRO A 91 -4.99 -28.82 46.94
CA PRO A 91 -5.61 -29.35 45.73
C PRO A 91 -7.11 -29.62 45.86
N GLN A 92 -7.63 -29.77 47.08
CA GLN A 92 -9.04 -30.09 47.32
C GLN A 92 -9.90 -28.84 47.49
N ASP A 93 -9.30 -27.66 47.66
CA ASP A 93 -10.04 -26.41 47.79
C ASP A 93 -10.68 -25.97 46.46
N LYS A 94 -12.02 -26.00 46.47
CA LYS A 94 -12.87 -25.63 45.32
C LYS A 94 -12.70 -24.17 44.87
N LYS A 95 -12.36 -23.25 45.79
CA LYS A 95 -12.20 -21.82 45.48
C LYS A 95 -10.88 -21.57 44.76
N HIS A 96 -9.80 -22.21 45.19
CA HIS A 96 -8.50 -22.22 44.54
C HIS A 96 -8.61 -22.84 43.15
N ALA A 97 -9.30 -23.98 43.02
CA ALA A 97 -9.53 -24.62 41.71
C ALA A 97 -10.26 -23.69 40.73
N ARG A 98 -11.34 -23.03 41.19
CA ARG A 98 -12.09 -22.06 40.38
C ARG A 98 -11.24 -20.85 39.99
N ARG A 99 -10.40 -20.35 40.88
CA ARG A 99 -9.53 -19.19 40.59
C ARG A 99 -8.44 -19.54 39.59
N ALA A 100 -7.78 -20.68 39.75
CA ALA A 100 -6.79 -21.18 38.80
C ALA A 100 -7.40 -21.38 37.41
N SER A 101 -8.57 -22.01 37.31
CA SER A 101 -9.28 -22.19 36.04
C SER A 101 -9.62 -20.85 35.35
N LYS A 102 -10.13 -19.86 36.11
CA LYS A 102 -10.41 -18.53 35.56
C LYS A 102 -9.15 -17.82 35.07
N SER A 103 -8.07 -17.88 35.85
CA SER A 103 -6.80 -17.23 35.51
C SER A 103 -6.16 -17.88 34.28
N ALA A 104 -6.16 -19.21 34.18
CA ALA A 104 -5.73 -19.95 32.99
C ALA A 104 -6.52 -19.54 31.74
N GLY A 105 -7.84 -19.38 31.87
CA GLY A 105 -8.69 -18.90 30.78
C GLY A 105 -8.34 -17.48 30.32
N SER A 106 -8.04 -16.57 31.25
CA SER A 106 -7.58 -15.20 30.93
C SER A 106 -6.21 -15.20 30.27
N ALA A 107 -5.22 -15.91 30.84
CA ALA A 107 -3.89 -16.06 30.27
C ALA A 107 -3.92 -16.62 28.84
N HIS A 108 -4.76 -17.63 28.58
CA HIS A 108 -4.94 -18.17 27.24
C HIS A 108 -5.48 -17.14 26.25
N ARG A 109 -6.50 -16.37 26.65
CA ARG A 109 -7.10 -15.33 25.79
C ARG A 109 -6.10 -14.22 25.48
N ASP A 110 -5.35 -13.76 26.46
CA ASP A 110 -4.39 -12.67 26.27
C ASP A 110 -3.17 -13.13 25.48
N ALA A 111 -2.66 -14.34 25.72
CA ALA A 111 -1.63 -14.94 24.88
C ALA A 111 -2.08 -15.06 23.41
N LYS A 112 -3.34 -15.44 23.17
CA LYS A 112 -3.91 -15.48 21.82
C LYS A 112 -4.01 -14.09 21.18
N ARG A 113 -4.34 -13.06 21.95
CA ARG A 113 -4.37 -11.66 21.49
C ARG A 113 -2.96 -11.18 21.14
N ALA A 114 -1.98 -11.39 22.00
CA ALA A 114 -0.58 -11.05 21.74
C ALA A 114 -0.06 -11.70 20.45
N ARG A 115 -0.33 -13.00 20.27
CA ARG A 115 0.02 -13.69 19.02
C ARG A 115 -0.62 -13.06 17.79
N ARG A 116 -1.91 -12.68 17.87
CA ARG A 116 -2.62 -12.04 16.75
C ARG A 116 -2.06 -10.64 16.45
N ALA A 117 -1.76 -9.85 17.48
CA ALA A 117 -1.13 -8.54 17.31
C ALA A 117 0.22 -8.67 16.59
N GLN A 118 1.05 -9.63 17.03
CA GLN A 118 2.34 -9.90 16.39
C GLN A 118 2.18 -10.30 14.91
N GLN A 119 1.22 -11.19 14.62
CA GLN A 119 0.93 -11.60 13.24
C GLN A 119 0.45 -10.44 12.37
N ASN A 120 -0.31 -9.50 12.94
CA ASN A 120 -0.76 -8.32 12.21
C ASN A 120 0.40 -7.37 11.91
N LEU A 121 1.32 -7.15 12.86
CA LEU A 121 2.52 -6.35 12.64
C LEU A 121 3.43 -6.99 11.57
N GLU A 122 3.62 -8.31 11.63
CA GLU A 122 4.41 -9.04 10.64
C GLU A 122 3.80 -8.93 9.23
N LYS A 123 2.47 -9.06 9.12
CA LYS A 123 1.76 -8.86 7.84
C LYS A 123 1.91 -7.44 7.32
N LEU A 124 1.82 -6.42 8.19
CA LEU A 124 2.04 -5.03 7.82
C LEU A 124 3.45 -4.82 7.25
N ASN A 125 4.47 -5.34 7.93
CA ASN A 125 5.86 -5.25 7.47
C ASN A 125 6.08 -5.96 6.13
N LYS A 126 5.47 -7.15 5.92
CA LYS A 126 5.51 -7.85 4.63
C LYS A 126 4.84 -7.05 3.51
N ASN A 127 3.72 -6.40 3.80
CA ASN A 127 3.04 -5.54 2.83
C ASN A 127 3.90 -4.33 2.46
N ILE A 128 4.55 -3.68 3.45
CA ILE A 128 5.51 -2.60 3.23
C ILE A 128 6.67 -3.06 2.34
N GLU A 129 7.27 -4.21 2.64
CA GLU A 129 8.39 -4.74 1.85
C GLU A 129 7.96 -5.07 0.40
N SER A 130 6.79 -5.71 0.24
CA SER A 130 6.21 -6.00 -1.07
C SER A 130 5.96 -4.73 -1.88
N LEU A 131 5.45 -3.68 -1.22
CA LEU A 131 5.18 -2.40 -1.85
C LEU A 131 6.47 -1.66 -2.23
N LYS A 132 7.52 -1.73 -1.40
CA LYS A 132 8.85 -1.20 -1.71
C LYS A 132 9.45 -1.87 -2.95
N LYS A 133 9.35 -3.21 -3.07
CA LYS A 133 9.79 -3.94 -4.27
C LYS A 133 9.02 -3.49 -5.52
N LYS A 134 7.71 -3.40 -5.41
CA LYS A 134 6.83 -2.90 -6.49
C LYS A 134 7.15 -1.47 -6.92
N ILE A 135 7.49 -0.58 -5.99
CA ILE A 135 7.93 0.79 -6.29
C ILE A 135 9.26 0.76 -7.03
N ALA A 136 10.24 -0.02 -6.56
CA ALA A 136 11.54 -0.16 -7.23
C ALA A 136 11.39 -0.70 -8.66
N ASP A 137 10.51 -1.68 -8.88
CA ASP A 137 10.21 -2.21 -10.21
C ASP A 137 9.59 -1.14 -11.13
N ASP A 138 8.66 -0.33 -10.63
CA ASP A 138 8.06 0.76 -11.39
C ASP A 138 9.08 1.89 -11.67
N GLU A 139 9.94 2.22 -10.70
CA GLU A 139 11.04 3.19 -10.86
C GLU A 139 12.04 2.74 -11.92
N SER A 140 12.41 1.46 -11.92
CA SER A 140 13.29 0.88 -12.94
C SER A 140 12.65 0.92 -14.34
N LYS A 141 11.35 0.63 -14.45
CA LYS A 141 10.62 0.72 -15.74
C LYS A 141 10.54 2.15 -16.23
N LEU A 142 10.26 3.09 -15.34
CA LEU A 142 10.21 4.51 -15.68
C LEU A 142 11.58 5.02 -16.14
N ALA A 143 12.66 4.61 -15.49
CA ALA A 143 14.02 4.93 -15.93
C ALA A 143 14.34 4.36 -17.33
N SER A 144 13.92 3.13 -17.64
CA SER A 144 14.11 2.56 -18.98
C SER A 144 13.33 3.29 -20.08
N LEU A 145 12.14 3.81 -19.76
CA LEU A 145 11.30 4.56 -20.71
C LEU A 145 11.75 6.00 -20.91
N GLN A 146 12.42 6.61 -19.92
CA GLN A 146 12.95 7.98 -20.01
C GLN A 146 14.39 8.05 -20.54
N GLY A 147 15.14 6.95 -20.46
CA GLY A 147 16.50 6.84 -20.99
C GLY A 147 16.59 6.31 -22.42
N SER A 148 15.46 6.05 -23.08
CA SER A 148 15.36 5.65 -24.49
C SER A 148 15.10 6.84 -25.40
#